data_AF-A0AAV0X6M5-F1
#
_entry.id   AF-A0AAV0X6M5-F1
#
_cell.length_a   1.000
_cell.length_b   1.000
_cell.length_c   1.000
_cell.angle_alpha   90.00
_cell.angle_beta   90.00
_cell.angle_gamma   90.00
#
_symmetry.space_group_name_H-M   'P 1'
#
loop_
_entity.id
_entity.type
_entity.pdbx_description
1 polymer ?
#
loop_
_entity_poly.entity_id
_entity_poly.type
_entity_poly.pdbx_seq_one_letter_code
_entity_poly.pdbx_strand_id
1 'polypeptide(L)'
;MVKTTNKFGSDVIKPKLILDYNKGKSLVDVCDLRNSYHNPLRRTLKWYKKIAFELLLNTSVLNALSLYEEITKQKIDITTFREILIEHLLSKNEEIPTGNEHKLEETKSRGRCASFYKNMVEQGGRLYAQRITRQIKTKCASCKNFYCIPCFSDAHKINKK
;
A
#
# COMPACT_ATOMS: atom_id res chain seq x y z
N MET A 1 2.96 47.74 -8.29
CA MET A 1 3.73 47.61 -7.03
C MET A 1 2.75 47.35 -5.89
N VAL A 2 3.15 46.67 -4.83
CA VAL A 2 2.28 46.23 -3.72
C VAL A 2 2.89 46.69 -2.39
N LYS A 3 2.07 47.27 -1.50
CA LYS A 3 2.49 47.61 -0.13
C LYS A 3 2.53 46.35 0.73
N THR A 4 3.64 46.12 1.43
CA THR A 4 3.83 44.98 2.35
C THR A 4 4.50 45.46 3.63
N THR A 5 4.13 44.91 4.77
CA THR A 5 4.83 45.16 6.03
C THR A 5 6.10 44.30 6.12
N ASN A 6 7.21 44.89 6.59
CA ASN A 6 8.42 44.13 6.89
C ASN A 6 8.39 43.54 8.32
N LYS A 7 9.43 42.78 8.69
CA LYS A 7 9.57 42.19 10.03
C LYS A 7 9.65 43.22 11.17
N PHE A 8 9.96 44.47 10.86
CA PHE A 8 10.05 45.59 11.80
C PHE A 8 8.78 46.44 11.85
N GLY A 9 7.70 46.00 11.19
CA GLY A 9 6.41 46.68 11.15
C GLY A 9 6.33 47.90 10.23
N SER A 10 7.38 48.20 9.45
CA SER A 10 7.33 49.31 8.50
C SER A 10 6.79 48.91 7.13
N ASP A 11 6.02 49.82 6.53
CA ASP A 11 5.43 49.65 5.20
C ASP A 11 6.50 49.80 4.11
N VAL A 12 6.66 48.75 3.31
CA VAL A 12 7.61 48.69 2.19
C VAL A 12 6.86 48.40 0.91
N ILE A 13 7.19 49.12 -0.16
CA ILE A 13 6.61 48.90 -1.48
C ILE A 13 7.50 47.92 -2.25
N LYS A 14 6.93 46.80 -2.69
CA LYS A 14 7.63 45.77 -3.46
C LYS A 14 6.97 45.55 -4.82
N PRO A 15 7.73 45.28 -5.90
CA PRO A 15 7.16 44.78 -7.15
C PRO A 15 6.39 43.48 -6.93
N LYS A 16 5.24 43.34 -7.60
CA LYS A 16 4.40 42.13 -7.50
C LYS A 16 5.19 40.87 -7.90
N LEU A 17 6.00 40.98 -8.95
CA LEU A 17 6.89 39.92 -9.43
C LEU A 17 7.78 39.33 -8.32
N ILE A 18 8.36 40.18 -7.46
CA ILE A 18 9.24 39.74 -6.37
C ILE A 18 8.45 39.00 -5.29
N LEU A 19 7.20 39.41 -5.04
CA LEU A 19 6.33 38.74 -4.07
C LEU A 19 5.91 37.36 -4.57
N ASP A 20 5.50 37.27 -5.83
CA ASP A 20 5.10 36.00 -6.44
C ASP A 20 6.28 35.02 -6.49
N TYR A 21 7.48 35.50 -6.85
CA TYR A 21 8.71 34.71 -6.81
C TYR A 21 9.03 34.18 -5.41
N ASN A 22 9.03 35.05 -4.39
CA ASN A 22 9.36 34.65 -3.02
C ASN A 22 8.32 33.67 -2.46
N LYS A 23 7.05 33.84 -2.81
CA LYS A 23 5.98 32.90 -2.46
C LYS A 23 6.24 31.51 -3.04
N GLY A 24 6.61 31.43 -4.32
CA GLY A 24 6.96 30.16 -4.98
C GLY A 24 8.21 29.51 -4.38
N LYS A 25 9.26 30.30 -4.15
CA LYS A 25 10.54 29.81 -3.61
C LYS A 25 10.41 29.23 -2.20
N SER A 26 9.60 29.84 -1.34
CA SER A 26 9.48 29.47 0.07
C SER A 26 9.02 28.02 0.34
N LEU A 27 8.36 27.39 -0.62
CA LEU A 27 7.82 26.03 -0.44
C LEU A 27 8.93 25.00 -0.26
N VAL A 28 10.02 25.12 -1.02
CA VAL A 28 11.19 24.24 -0.91
C VAL A 28 11.84 24.41 0.46
N ASP A 29 12.07 25.65 0.87
CA ASP A 29 12.67 25.98 2.16
C ASP A 29 11.82 25.42 3.34
N VAL A 30 10.49 25.46 3.23
CA VAL A 30 9.57 24.91 4.25
C VAL A 30 9.64 23.39 4.31
N CYS A 31 9.71 22.71 3.16
CA CYS A 31 9.88 21.25 3.12
C CYS A 31 11.23 20.83 3.73
N ASP A 32 12.32 21.50 3.36
CA ASP A 32 13.65 21.24 3.90
C ASP A 32 13.71 21.49 5.41
N LEU A 33 13.09 22.57 5.88
CA LEU A 33 12.95 22.88 7.29
C LEU A 33 12.21 21.76 8.03
N ARG A 34 11.07 21.30 7.50
CA ARG A 34 10.25 20.23 8.11
C ARG A 34 11.01 18.89 8.18
N ASN A 35 11.83 18.59 7.17
CA ASN A 35 12.74 17.43 7.16
C ASN A 35 13.87 17.58 8.18
N SER A 36 14.44 18.78 8.33
CA SER A 36 15.59 19.03 9.21
C SER A 36 15.29 18.75 10.69
N TYR A 37 14.07 19.02 11.15
CA TYR A 37 13.66 18.79 12.54
C TYR A 37 13.63 17.30 12.93
N HIS A 38 13.58 16.39 11.95
CA HIS A 38 13.35 14.97 12.20
C HIS A 38 14.34 14.10 11.42
N ASN A 39 15.63 14.42 11.55
CA ASN A 39 16.67 13.77 10.76
C ASN A 39 16.95 12.31 11.21
N PRO A 40 16.66 11.30 10.36
CA PRO A 40 16.93 9.89 10.67
C PRO A 40 18.40 9.52 10.45
N LEU A 41 19.20 10.40 9.84
CA LEU A 41 20.58 10.11 9.48
C LEU A 41 21.43 9.82 10.71
N ARG A 42 22.30 8.84 10.56
CA ARG A 42 23.34 8.46 11.53
C ARG A 42 24.69 8.43 10.84
N ARG A 43 25.77 8.52 11.61
CA ARG A 43 27.13 8.43 11.08
C ARG A 43 27.29 7.10 10.35
N THR A 44 27.61 7.16 9.06
CA THR A 44 27.83 5.99 8.21
C THR A 44 28.91 6.26 7.18
N LEU A 45 29.68 5.23 6.84
CA LEU A 45 30.71 5.29 5.80
C LEU A 45 30.13 5.21 4.38
N LYS A 46 28.91 4.69 4.23
CA LYS A 46 28.28 4.42 2.93
C LYS A 46 27.27 5.52 2.58
N TRP A 47 27.63 6.42 1.66
CA TRP A 47 26.81 7.59 1.30
C TRP A 47 25.40 7.24 0.80
N TYR A 48 25.26 6.17 0.02
CA TYR A 48 23.96 5.75 -0.53
C TYR A 48 22.93 5.40 0.55
N LYS A 49 23.39 4.94 1.73
CA LYS A 49 22.50 4.68 2.87
C LYS A 49 21.86 5.97 3.38
N LYS A 50 22.58 7.09 3.35
CA LYS A 50 22.03 8.39 3.75
C LYS A 50 20.87 8.78 2.85
N ILE A 51 21.05 8.63 1.53
CA ILE A 51 19.99 8.91 0.56
C ILE A 51 18.78 8.00 0.78
N ALA A 52 19.00 6.70 0.98
CA ALA A 52 17.92 5.77 1.24
C ALA A 52 17.12 6.15 2.49
N PHE A 53 17.79 6.51 3.59
CA PHE A 53 17.10 6.93 4.82
C PHE A 53 16.35 8.26 4.65
N GLU A 54 16.95 9.23 3.98
CA GLU A 54 16.29 10.52 3.73
C GLU A 54 15.05 10.37 2.84
N LEU A 55 15.15 9.51 1.82
CA LEU A 55 14.03 9.23 0.92
C LEU A 55 12.90 8.47 1.64
N LEU A 56 13.25 7.41 2.40
CA LEU A 56 12.28 6.48 2.99
C LEU A 56 11.67 6.94 4.32
N LEU A 57 12.36 7.77 5.09
CA LEU A 57 11.92 8.13 6.45
C LEU A 57 11.52 9.61 6.58
N ASN A 58 11.92 10.45 5.62
CA ASN A 58 11.53 11.85 5.55
C ASN A 58 10.62 12.12 4.36
N THR A 59 11.14 12.01 3.14
CA THR A 59 10.41 12.43 1.93
C THR A 59 9.11 11.62 1.72
N SER A 60 9.19 10.30 1.77
CA SER A 60 8.02 9.42 1.63
C SER A 60 6.98 9.65 2.73
N VAL A 61 7.42 9.87 3.97
CA VAL A 61 6.54 10.08 5.13
C VAL A 61 5.79 11.41 5.01
N LEU A 62 6.45 12.48 4.57
CA LEU A 62 5.78 13.76 4.28
C LEU A 62 4.74 13.65 3.17
N ASN A 63 5.07 12.91 2.10
CA ASN A 63 4.13 12.68 1.02
C ASN A 63 2.94 11.84 1.48
N ALA A 64 3.18 10.81 2.29
CA ALA A 64 2.13 9.98 2.88
C ALA A 64 1.22 10.78 3.82
N LEU A 65 1.79 11.66 4.65
CA LEU A 65 1.03 12.58 5.49
C LEU A 65 0.16 13.50 4.62
N SER A 66 0.72 14.08 3.56
CA SER A 66 -0.03 14.97 2.66
C SER A 66 -1.22 14.23 2.02
N LEU A 67 -1.02 12.99 1.56
CA LEU A 67 -2.09 12.14 1.04
C LEU A 67 -3.13 11.79 2.12
N TYR A 68 -2.68 11.49 3.33
CA TYR A 68 -3.57 11.19 4.45
C TYR A 68 -4.47 12.39 4.77
N GLU A 69 -3.91 13.59 4.85
CA GLU A 69 -4.67 14.83 5.09
C GLU A 69 -5.65 15.12 3.95
N GLU A 70 -5.27 14.84 2.70
CA GLU A 70 -6.14 15.03 1.54
C GLU A 70 -7.33 14.06 1.52
N ILE A 71 -7.12 12.81 1.89
CA ILE A 71 -8.15 11.75 1.87
C ILE A 71 -9.08 11.88 3.08
N THR A 72 -8.52 12.02 4.28
CA THR A 72 -9.30 12.04 5.53
C THR A 72 -9.87 13.42 5.84
N LYS A 73 -9.35 14.48 5.22
CA LYS A 73 -9.64 15.90 5.52
C LYS A 73 -9.32 16.28 6.97
N GLN A 74 -8.54 15.46 7.68
CA GLN A 74 -8.08 15.74 9.03
C GLN A 74 -6.61 16.14 8.99
N LYS A 75 -6.26 17.20 9.71
CA LYS A 75 -4.87 17.61 9.88
C LYS A 75 -4.29 16.94 11.11
N ILE A 76 -3.11 16.36 10.97
CA ILE A 76 -2.39 15.70 12.05
C ILE A 76 -0.97 16.24 12.08
N ASP A 77 -0.42 16.39 13.28
CA ASP A 77 0.98 16.80 13.39
C ASP A 77 1.92 15.68 12.91
N ILE A 78 3.04 16.08 12.31
CA ILE A 78 4.00 15.13 11.76
C ILE A 78 4.59 14.19 12.82
N THR A 79 4.71 14.65 14.07
CA THR A 79 5.22 13.81 15.17
C THR A 79 4.25 12.68 15.48
N THR A 80 2.98 13.02 15.70
CA THR A 80 1.89 12.07 15.95
C THR A 80 1.72 11.10 14.78
N PHE A 81 1.79 11.59 13.54
CA PHE A 81 1.71 10.71 12.37
C PHE A 81 2.85 9.68 12.33
N ARG A 82 4.07 10.08 12.70
CA ARG A 82 5.21 9.16 12.79
C ARG A 82 5.05 8.15 13.92
N GLU A 83 4.53 8.56 15.08
CA GLU A 83 4.26 7.65 16.20
C GLU A 83 3.27 6.56 15.78
N ILE A 84 2.14 6.95 15.18
CA ILE A 84 1.14 6.01 14.65
C ILE A 84 1.78 5.07 13.62
N LEU A 85 2.61 5.59 12.72
CA LEU A 85 3.29 4.79 11.71
C LEU A 85 4.25 3.78 12.34
N ILE A 86 5.00 4.18 13.37
CA ILE A 86 5.90 3.28 14.11
C ILE A 86 5.09 2.19 14.82
N GLU A 87 3.99 2.54 15.47
CA GLU A 87 3.11 1.57 16.13
C GLU A 87 2.60 0.52 15.15
N HIS A 88 2.13 0.94 13.96
CA HIS A 88 1.66 0.02 12.92
C HIS A 88 2.78 -0.85 12.33
N LEU A 89 4.01 -0.32 12.21
CA LEU A 89 5.15 -1.11 11.74
C LEU A 89 5.67 -2.09 12.78
N LEU A 90 5.51 -1.79 14.07
CA LEU A 90 5.96 -2.63 15.18
C LEU A 90 4.91 -3.65 15.63
N SER A 91 3.62 -3.35 15.44
CA SER A 91 2.55 -4.34 15.64
C SER A 91 2.83 -5.51 14.69
N LYS A 92 3.20 -6.66 15.24
CA LYS A 92 3.41 -7.90 14.48
C LYS A 92 2.16 -8.13 13.65
N ASN A 93 2.29 -7.94 12.33
CA ASN A 93 1.42 -8.38 11.26
C ASN A 93 0.15 -9.10 11.76
N GLU A 94 -0.96 -8.38 11.93
CA GLU A 94 -2.11 -8.89 11.21
C GLU A 94 -1.69 -8.80 9.75
N GLU A 95 -1.51 -9.96 9.12
CA GLU A 95 -1.13 -10.07 7.72
C GLU A 95 -1.93 -9.02 6.95
N ILE A 96 -1.25 -7.96 6.49
CA ILE A 96 -1.80 -7.08 5.47
C ILE A 96 -2.27 -8.06 4.40
N PRO A 97 -3.55 -8.11 4.01
CA PRO A 97 -4.03 -9.11 3.09
C PRO A 97 -3.40 -8.82 1.73
N THR A 98 -2.17 -9.31 1.54
CA THR A 98 -1.47 -9.37 0.28
C THR A 98 -2.23 -10.41 -0.52
N GLY A 99 -3.27 -9.91 -1.21
CA GLY A 99 -4.10 -10.57 -2.20
C GLY A 99 -4.30 -12.07 -2.00
N ASN A 100 -5.43 -12.45 -1.38
CA ASN A 100 -6.06 -13.78 -1.49
C ASN A 100 -5.06 -14.89 -1.86
N GLU A 101 -4.17 -15.29 -0.93
CA GLU A 101 -3.31 -16.43 -1.20
C GLU A 101 -4.20 -17.67 -1.37
N HIS A 102 -4.40 -18.04 -2.63
CA HIS A 102 -5.12 -19.25 -2.97
C HIS A 102 -4.22 -20.41 -2.57
N LYS A 103 -4.58 -21.08 -1.48
CA LYS A 103 -3.93 -22.32 -1.00
C LYS A 103 -4.96 -23.44 -0.91
N LEU A 104 -4.54 -24.66 -1.26
CA LEU A 104 -5.34 -25.86 -1.04
C LEU A 104 -5.16 -26.35 0.41
N GLU A 105 -6.28 -26.57 1.08
CA GLU A 105 -6.36 -27.15 2.42
C GLU A 105 -7.18 -28.43 2.40
N GLU A 106 -6.80 -29.40 3.23
CA GLU A 106 -7.59 -30.62 3.41
C GLU A 106 -8.73 -30.38 4.40
N THR A 107 -9.95 -30.75 3.99
CA THR A 107 -11.15 -30.61 4.81
C THR A 107 -11.76 -31.97 5.14
N LYS A 108 -12.49 -32.03 6.26
CA LYS A 108 -13.25 -33.24 6.66
C LYS A 108 -14.39 -33.54 5.66
N SER A 109 -14.99 -32.48 5.11
CA SER A 109 -16.02 -32.56 4.05
C SER A 109 -15.43 -32.96 2.71
N ARG A 110 -16.17 -33.73 1.92
CA ARG A 110 -15.83 -34.01 0.52
C ARG A 110 -16.75 -33.24 -0.41
N GLY A 111 -16.21 -32.69 -1.48
CA GLY A 111 -16.96 -32.01 -2.53
C GLY A 111 -16.46 -32.37 -3.91
N ARG A 112 -17.26 -32.11 -4.94
CA ARG A 112 -16.82 -32.29 -6.34
C ARG A 112 -15.95 -31.12 -6.75
N CYS A 113 -14.93 -31.38 -7.55
CA CYS A 113 -14.10 -30.31 -8.10
C CYS A 113 -14.94 -29.36 -8.96
N ALA A 114 -14.88 -28.05 -8.68
CA ALA A 114 -15.70 -27.04 -9.38
C ALA A 114 -15.40 -26.97 -10.88
N SER A 115 -14.13 -26.84 -11.27
CA SER A 115 -13.73 -26.74 -12.69
C SER A 115 -14.08 -28.01 -13.47
N PHE A 116 -13.71 -29.18 -12.93
CA PHE A 116 -13.96 -30.46 -13.60
C PHE A 116 -15.46 -30.77 -13.71
N TYR A 117 -16.25 -30.43 -12.69
CA TYR A 117 -17.70 -30.58 -12.73
C TYR A 117 -18.31 -29.71 -13.82
N LYS A 118 -17.89 -28.44 -13.94
CA LYS A 118 -18.38 -27.54 -14.99
C LYS A 118 -18.10 -28.10 -16.40
N ASN A 119 -16.86 -28.55 -16.66
CA ASN A 119 -16.49 -29.14 -17.96
C ASN A 119 -17.34 -30.39 -18.29
N MET A 120 -17.63 -31.23 -17.30
CA MET A 120 -18.43 -32.43 -17.53
C MET A 120 -19.93 -32.12 -17.72
N VAL A 121 -20.44 -31.06 -17.08
CA VAL A 121 -21.82 -30.60 -17.32
C VAL A 121 -21.99 -30.11 -18.74
N GLU A 122 -20.99 -29.40 -19.28
CA GLU A 122 -21.01 -28.92 -20.68
C GLU A 122 -21.01 -30.08 -21.70
N GLN A 123 -20.38 -31.21 -21.37
CA GLN A 123 -20.31 -32.36 -22.28
C GLN A 123 -21.55 -33.26 -22.28
N GLY A 124 -22.17 -33.49 -21.12
CA GLY A 124 -23.25 -34.49 -20.99
C GLY A 124 -24.35 -34.14 -19.99
N GLY A 125 -24.38 -32.89 -19.53
CA GLY A 125 -25.37 -32.42 -18.56
C GLY A 125 -25.11 -32.87 -17.13
N ARG A 126 -26.06 -32.55 -16.24
CA ARG A 126 -25.91 -32.71 -14.79
C ARG A 126 -25.72 -34.15 -14.33
N LEU A 127 -26.55 -35.08 -14.81
CA LEU A 127 -26.52 -36.48 -14.36
C LEU A 127 -25.19 -37.16 -14.77
N TYR A 128 -24.72 -36.89 -15.98
CA TYR A 128 -23.44 -37.35 -16.49
C TYR A 128 -22.27 -36.83 -15.63
N ALA A 129 -22.24 -35.53 -15.36
CA ALA A 129 -21.20 -34.92 -14.54
C ALA A 129 -21.18 -35.48 -13.11
N GLN A 130 -22.33 -35.71 -12.50
CA GLN A 130 -22.41 -36.26 -11.15
C GLN A 130 -21.84 -37.69 -11.01
N ARG A 131 -21.93 -38.49 -12.08
CA ARG A 131 -21.42 -39.88 -12.12
C ARG A 131 -19.91 -39.95 -12.31
N ILE A 132 -19.35 -39.04 -13.11
CA ILE A 132 -17.92 -39.06 -13.50
C ILE A 132 -17.04 -38.26 -12.54
N THR A 133 -17.56 -37.15 -11.99
CA THR A 133 -16.76 -36.27 -11.15
C THR A 133 -16.49 -36.87 -9.77
N ARG A 134 -15.21 -37.14 -9.50
CA ARG A 134 -14.75 -37.62 -8.20
C ARG A 134 -14.94 -36.57 -7.11
N GLN A 135 -15.31 -37.04 -5.92
CA GLN A 135 -15.30 -36.22 -4.70
C GLN A 135 -13.90 -36.17 -4.09
N ILE A 136 -13.46 -34.96 -3.75
CA ILE A 136 -12.14 -34.62 -3.22
C ILE A 136 -12.28 -33.91 -1.87
N LYS A 137 -11.22 -33.96 -1.07
CA LYS A 137 -11.14 -33.31 0.25
C LYS A 137 -10.43 -31.95 0.22
N THR A 138 -9.80 -31.60 -0.89
CA THR A 138 -9.00 -30.39 -1.07
C THR A 138 -9.87 -29.21 -1.45
N LYS A 139 -9.81 -28.14 -0.64
CA LYS A 139 -10.61 -26.92 -0.78
C LYS A 139 -9.68 -25.71 -0.82
N CYS A 140 -9.97 -24.74 -1.68
CA CYS A 140 -9.23 -23.48 -1.68
C CYS A 140 -9.66 -22.62 -0.48
N ALA A 141 -8.69 -22.16 0.34
CA ALA A 141 -8.94 -21.33 1.51
C ALA A 141 -9.67 -20.02 1.16
N SER A 142 -9.22 -19.35 0.08
CA SER A 142 -9.80 -18.08 -0.38
C SER A 142 -11.14 -18.26 -1.11
N CYS A 143 -11.22 -19.17 -2.10
CA CYS A 143 -12.45 -19.34 -2.90
C CYS A 143 -13.54 -20.17 -2.25
N LYS A 144 -13.22 -20.91 -1.18
CA LYS A 144 -14.11 -21.87 -0.52
C LYS A 144 -14.70 -22.93 -1.47
N ASN A 145 -14.08 -23.16 -2.62
CA ASN A 145 -14.47 -24.18 -3.61
C ASN A 145 -13.50 -25.37 -3.58
N PHE A 146 -14.00 -26.55 -3.93
CA PHE A 146 -13.18 -27.75 -4.04
C PHE A 146 -12.47 -27.81 -5.39
N TYR A 147 -11.17 -28.10 -5.38
CA TYR A 147 -10.37 -28.24 -6.60
C TYR A 147 -9.44 -29.45 -6.55
N CYS A 148 -9.36 -30.15 -7.68
CA CYS A 148 -8.30 -31.12 -7.92
C CYS A 148 -6.96 -30.36 -8.08
N ILE A 149 -5.83 -30.97 -7.74
CA ILE A 149 -4.51 -30.30 -7.83
C ILE A 149 -4.27 -29.65 -9.21
N PRO A 150 -4.46 -30.35 -10.35
CA PRO A 150 -4.28 -29.71 -11.67
C PRO A 150 -5.32 -28.61 -11.94
N CYS A 151 -6.59 -28.85 -11.60
CA CYS A 151 -7.68 -27.88 -11.76
C CYS A 151 -7.43 -26.57 -10.98
N PHE A 152 -6.76 -26.68 -9.84
CA PHE A 152 -6.38 -25.57 -8.99
C PHE A 152 -5.27 -24.73 -9.62
N SER A 153 -4.21 -25.38 -10.13
CA SER A 153 -3.13 -24.70 -10.86
C SER A 153 -3.65 -23.94 -12.08
N ASP A 154 -4.57 -24.53 -12.85
CA ASP A 154 -5.15 -23.91 -14.04
C ASP A 154 -6.07 -22.73 -13.68
N ALA A 155 -6.95 -22.91 -12.69
CA ALA A 155 -7.91 -21.88 -12.29
C ALA A 155 -7.25 -20.66 -11.64
N HIS A 156 -6.15 -20.85 -10.91
CA HIS A 156 -5.45 -19.79 -10.21
C HIS A 156 -4.17 -19.32 -10.92
N LYS A 157 -3.91 -19.79 -12.15
CA LYS A 157 -2.71 -19.45 -12.96
C LYS A 157 -1.42 -19.51 -12.13
N ILE A 158 -1.32 -20.52 -11.26
CA ILE A 158 -0.11 -20.73 -10.47
C ILE A 158 0.92 -21.31 -11.45
N ASN A 159 1.81 -20.46 -11.94
CA ASN A 159 2.90 -20.87 -12.81
C ASN A 159 3.68 -21.99 -12.10
N LYS A 160 3.75 -23.16 -12.75
CA LYS A 160 4.71 -24.20 -12.39
C LYS A 160 6.10 -23.58 -12.62
N LYS A 161 6.75 -23.16 -11.54
CA LYS A 161 8.20 -22.90 -11.55
C LYS A 161 8.94 -24.20 -11.84
#